data_AF-K2AAT4-F1
#
_entry.id   AF-K2AAT4-F1
#
_cell.length_a   1.000
_cell.length_b   1.000
_cell.length_c   1.000
_cell.angle_alpha   90.00
_cell.angle_beta   90.00
_cell.angle_gamma   90.00
#
_symmetry.space_group_name_H-M   'P 1'
#
loop_
_entity.id
_entity.type
_entity.pdbx_description
1 polymer ?
#
loop_
_entity_poly.entity_id
_entity_poly.type
_entity_poly.pdbx_seq_one_letter_code
_entity_poly.pdbx_strand_id
1 'polypeptide(L)'
;MDYAMLVVIKLAVMYLLFVWGDFGLQSAWMAMEKGKSYEVLFYHAVTANAPIMLLWAIPEMDMNIVPGFAIEIAFSLSALGLVIRIVSHALIDALKARFYVLKSIKMDQFCHVAVDAGLILLGFV
;
A
#
# COMPACT_ATOMS: atom_id res chain seq x y z
N MET A 1 15.51 16.49 8.00
CA MET A 1 15.12 16.14 6.62
C MET A 1 14.09 17.16 6.14
N ASP A 2 14.20 17.69 4.92
CA ASP A 2 13.15 18.60 4.42
C ASP A 2 11.84 17.84 4.12
N TYR A 3 10.73 18.57 4.01
CA TYR A 3 9.40 17.98 3.83
C TYR A 3 9.28 17.17 2.53
N ALA A 4 9.91 17.61 1.44
CA ALA A 4 9.85 16.91 0.16
C ALA A 4 10.55 15.55 0.25
N MET A 5 11.73 15.51 0.87
CA MET A 5 12.46 14.28 1.11
C MET A 5 11.68 13.32 2.04
N LEU A 6 11.00 13.84 3.06
CA LEU A 6 10.13 13.03 3.93
C LEU A 6 9.00 12.37 3.12
N VAL A 7 8.32 13.13 2.26
CA VAL A 7 7.25 12.60 1.40
C VAL A 7 7.78 11.51 0.46
N VAL A 8 8.94 11.72 -0.15
CA VAL A 8 9.57 10.74 -1.04
C VAL A 8 9.91 9.44 -0.31
N ILE A 9 10.52 9.53 0.88
CA ILE A 9 10.81 8.34 1.69
C ILE A 9 9.50 7.63 2.06
N LYS A 10 8.48 8.37 2.49
CA LYS A 10 7.21 7.77 2.86
C LYS A 10 6.56 7.01 1.71
N LEU A 11 6.52 7.65 0.55
CA LEU A 11 5.96 7.06 -0.66
C LEU A 11 6.74 5.80 -1.09
N ALA A 12 8.07 5.83 -1.00
CA ALA A 12 8.91 4.69 -1.33
C ALA A 12 8.65 3.50 -0.41
N VAL A 13 8.56 3.72 0.91
CA VAL A 13 8.26 2.67 1.89
C VAL A 13 6.88 2.06 1.63
N MET A 14 5.84 2.90 1.46
CA MET A 14 4.49 2.40 1.18
C MET A 14 4.44 1.59 -0.11
N TYR A 15 5.08 2.08 -1.17
CA TYR A 15 5.10 1.39 -2.45
C TYR A 15 5.81 0.03 -2.38
N LEU A 16 6.94 -0.05 -1.68
CA LEU A 16 7.66 -1.33 -1.51
C LEU A 16 6.84 -2.36 -0.72
N LEU A 17 6.20 -1.94 0.36
CA LEU A 17 5.34 -2.83 1.15
C LEU A 17 4.09 -3.27 0.38
N PHE A 18 3.51 -2.36 -0.40
CA PHE A 18 2.40 -2.66 -1.29
C PHE A 18 2.79 -3.69 -2.35
N VAL A 19 3.91 -3.48 -3.05
CA VAL A 19 4.41 -4.42 -4.07
C VAL A 19 4.67 -5.80 -3.45
N TRP A 20 5.24 -5.83 -2.24
CA TRP A 20 5.46 -7.09 -1.55
C TRP A 20 4.15 -7.79 -1.16
N GLY A 21 3.14 -7.05 -0.70
CA GLY A 21 1.83 -7.62 -0.40
C GLY A 21 1.12 -8.10 -1.66
N ASP A 22 1.03 -7.25 -2.69
CA ASP A 22 0.35 -7.54 -3.96
C ASP A 22 1.03 -8.72 -4.65
N PHE A 23 2.32 -8.66 -4.95
CA PHE A 23 2.97 -9.73 -5.73
C PHE A 23 3.54 -10.88 -4.90
N GLY A 24 3.96 -10.62 -3.66
CA GLY A 24 4.61 -11.61 -2.82
C GLY A 24 3.66 -12.42 -1.94
N LEU A 25 2.53 -11.84 -1.50
CA LEU A 25 1.58 -12.51 -0.60
C LEU A 25 0.29 -12.95 -1.29
N GLN A 26 -0.06 -12.42 -2.46
CA GLN A 26 -1.24 -12.92 -3.18
C GLN A 26 -1.02 -14.35 -3.66
N SER A 27 -2.08 -15.16 -3.59
CA SER A 27 -2.08 -16.49 -4.19
C SER A 27 -2.47 -16.43 -5.66
N ALA A 28 -2.10 -17.47 -6.42
CA ALA A 28 -2.52 -17.61 -7.82
C ALA A 28 -4.04 -17.58 -7.98
N TRP A 29 -4.78 -18.17 -7.02
CA TRP A 29 -6.24 -18.14 -7.00
C TRP A 29 -6.79 -16.71 -6.92
N MET A 30 -6.25 -15.88 -6.01
CA MET A 30 -6.66 -14.48 -5.91
C MET A 30 -6.43 -13.73 -7.22
N ALA A 31 -5.26 -13.91 -7.85
CA ALA A 31 -4.92 -13.26 -9.10
C ALA A 31 -5.87 -13.63 -10.25
N MET A 32 -6.30 -14.89 -10.32
CA MET A 32 -7.19 -15.39 -11.37
C MET A 32 -8.67 -15.02 -11.15
N GLU A 33 -9.11 -14.93 -9.90
CA GLU A 33 -10.53 -14.83 -9.55
C GLU A 33 -10.97 -13.44 -9.08
N LYS A 34 -10.05 -12.52 -8.74
CA LYS A 34 -10.39 -11.15 -8.28
C LYS A 34 -11.22 -10.34 -9.29
N GLY A 35 -11.10 -10.62 -10.59
CA GLY A 35 -11.93 -9.99 -11.62
C GLY A 35 -13.37 -10.51 -11.65
N LYS A 36 -13.63 -11.69 -11.08
CA LYS A 36 -14.90 -12.42 -11.19
C LYS A 36 -15.73 -12.33 -9.91
N SER A 37 -15.08 -12.50 -8.75
CA SER A 37 -15.73 -12.51 -7.43
C SER A 37 -15.31 -11.32 -6.56
N TYR A 38 -16.32 -10.62 -6.01
CA TYR A 38 -16.10 -9.52 -5.05
C TYR A 38 -15.48 -9.99 -3.74
N GLU A 39 -15.80 -11.20 -3.30
CA GLU A 39 -15.19 -11.79 -2.11
C GLU A 39 -13.68 -11.97 -2.31
N VAL A 40 -13.29 -12.52 -3.45
CA VAL A 40 -11.87 -12.74 -3.78
C VAL A 40 -11.15 -11.42 -3.98
N LEU A 41 -11.79 -10.43 -4.60
CA LEU A 41 -11.26 -9.07 -4.71
C LEU A 41 -10.98 -8.45 -3.33
N PHE A 42 -11.89 -8.64 -2.37
CA PHE A 42 -11.70 -8.14 -1.01
C PHE A 42 -10.54 -8.86 -0.31
N TYR A 43 -10.46 -10.19 -0.41
CA TYR A 43 -9.32 -10.94 0.13
C TYR A 43 -7.99 -10.48 -0.48
N HIS A 44 -7.96 -10.27 -1.80
CA HIS A 44 -6.79 -9.71 -2.47
C HIS A 44 -6.40 -8.35 -1.91
N ALA A 45 -7.34 -7.42 -1.79
CA ALA A 45 -7.07 -6.07 -1.27
C ALA A 45 -6.54 -6.11 0.16
N VAL A 46 -7.10 -6.96 1.03
CA VAL A 46 -6.62 -7.11 2.41
C VAL A 46 -5.22 -7.74 2.44
N THR A 47 -5.01 -8.83 1.70
CA THR A 47 -3.70 -9.50 1.63
C THR A 47 -2.61 -8.57 1.09
N ALA A 48 -2.91 -7.79 0.05
CA ALA A 48 -1.97 -6.85 -0.53
C ALA A 48 -1.58 -5.71 0.42
N ASN A 49 -2.47 -5.37 1.37
CA ASN A 49 -2.21 -4.36 2.39
C ASN A 49 -1.69 -4.94 3.71
N ALA A 50 -1.56 -6.26 3.85
CA ALA A 50 -1.08 -6.89 5.08
C ALA A 50 0.30 -6.39 5.54
N PRO A 51 1.31 -6.18 4.66
CA PRO A 51 2.58 -5.60 5.08
C PRO A 51 2.46 -4.15 5.56
N ILE A 52 1.47 -3.40 5.05
CA ILE A 52 1.22 -2.01 5.43
C ILE A 52 0.49 -1.92 6.77
N MET A 53 -0.27 -2.96 7.16
CA MET A 53 -0.81 -3.05 8.52
C MET A 53 0.29 -3.09 9.59
N LEU A 54 1.51 -3.53 9.24
CA LEU A 54 2.66 -3.44 10.15
C LEU A 54 3.02 -1.99 10.49
N LEU A 55 2.86 -1.05 9.54
CA LEU A 55 3.08 0.38 9.80
C LEU A 55 2.01 0.98 10.72
N TRP A 56 0.79 0.43 10.69
CA TRP A 56 -0.24 0.80 11.66
C TRP A 56 0.05 0.22 13.04
N ALA A 57 0.53 -1.03 13.10
CA ALA A 57 0.80 -1.73 14.36
C ALA A 57 2.12 -1.30 15.03
N ILE A 58 3.09 -0.83 14.24
CA ILE A 58 4.44 -0.44 14.69
C ILE A 58 4.73 0.96 14.13
N PRO A 59 4.18 2.01 14.76
CA PRO A 59 4.27 3.38 14.25
C PRO A 59 5.68 3.99 14.37
N GLU A 60 6.54 3.42 15.21
CA GLU A 60 7.91 3.85 15.42
C GLU A 60 8.80 2.60 15.45
N MET A 61 9.86 2.60 14.64
CA MET A 61 10.85 1.53 14.63
C MET A 61 12.26 2.10 14.63
N ASP A 62 12.99 1.82 15.71
CA ASP A 62 14.42 2.10 15.81
C ASP A 62 15.21 0.88 15.34
N MET A 63 15.81 0.97 14.15
CA MET A 63 16.64 -0.09 13.60
C MET A 63 18.12 0.27 13.72
N ASN A 64 18.84 -0.42 14.60
CA ASN A 64 20.30 -0.41 14.63
C ASN A 64 20.84 -1.38 13.57
N ILE A 65 21.31 -0.85 12.43
CA ILE A 65 21.74 -1.68 11.30
C ILE A 65 23.20 -2.12 11.49
N VAL A 66 24.07 -1.21 11.93
CA VAL A 66 25.47 -1.48 12.30
C VAL A 66 25.88 -0.61 13.49
N PRO A 67 26.94 -0.97 14.25
CA PRO A 67 27.43 -0.13 15.34
C PRO A 67 27.70 1.30 14.85
N GLY A 68 27.01 2.29 15.46
CA GLY A 68 27.12 3.70 15.10
C GLY A 68 26.20 4.19 13.96
N PHE A 69 25.37 3.32 13.39
CA PHE A 69 24.37 3.69 12.37
C PHE A 69 22.99 3.12 12.73
N ALA A 70 22.12 4.00 13.20
CA ALA A 70 20.71 3.73 13.48
C ALA A 70 19.83 4.48 12.47
N ILE A 71 18.74 3.84 12.06
CA ILE A 71 17.65 4.49 11.33
C ILE A 71 16.43 4.47 12.25
N GLU A 72 15.97 5.66 12.61
CA GLU A 72 14.67 5.88 13.25
C GLU A 72 13.64 6.10 12.14
N ILE A 73 12.69 5.18 12.02
CA ILE A 73 11.57 5.29 11.10
C ILE A 73 10.30 5.52 11.93
N ALA A 74 9.89 6.78 12.04
CA ALA A 74 8.57 7.15 12.53
C ALA A 74 7.58 7.16 11.36
N PHE A 75 6.70 6.17 11.33
CA PHE A 75 5.75 5.92 10.25
C PHE A 75 4.38 5.53 10.81
N SER A 76 3.59 6.53 11.22
CA SER A 76 2.26 6.28 11.75
C SER A 76 1.20 6.32 10.64
N LEU A 77 0.70 5.16 10.21
CA LEU A 77 -0.53 5.11 9.43
C LEU A 77 -1.74 5.24 10.37
N SER A 78 -2.67 6.15 10.10
CA SER A 78 -3.92 6.22 10.87
C SER A 78 -4.87 5.08 10.52
N ALA A 79 -5.76 4.69 11.45
CA ALA A 79 -6.78 3.67 11.19
C ALA A 79 -7.69 4.04 9.99
N LEU A 80 -8.06 5.33 9.88
CA LEU A 80 -8.83 5.83 8.74
C LEU A 80 -8.02 5.74 7.43
N GLY A 81 -6.73 6.09 7.47
CA GLY A 81 -5.83 5.95 6.33
C GLY A 81 -5.72 4.51 5.84
N LEU A 82 -5.63 3.55 6.76
CA LEU A 82 -5.63 2.11 6.44
C LEU A 82 -6.95 1.68 5.76
N VAL A 83 -8.09 2.10 6.30
CA VAL A 83 -9.41 1.80 5.71
C VAL A 83 -9.53 2.40 4.31
N ILE A 84 -9.16 3.68 4.15
CA ILE A 84 -9.18 4.35 2.83
C ILE A 84 -8.33 3.56 1.85
N ARG A 85 -7.12 3.14 2.25
CA ARG A 85 -6.21 2.41 1.40
C ARG A 85 -6.75 1.04 0.95
N ILE A 86 -7.30 0.24 1.87
CA ILE A 86 -7.88 -1.07 1.53
C ILE A 86 -9.07 -0.91 0.60
N VAL A 87 -9.96 0.05 0.89
CA VAL A 87 -11.14 0.32 0.05
C VAL A 87 -10.73 0.83 -1.32
N SER A 88 -9.79 1.78 -1.40
CA SER A 88 -9.29 2.29 -2.67
C SER A 88 -8.61 1.19 -3.47
N HIS A 89 -7.86 0.30 -2.83
CA HIS A 89 -7.24 -0.85 -3.50
C HIS A 89 -8.32 -1.68 -4.18
N ALA A 90 -9.34 -2.11 -3.44
CA ALA A 90 -10.43 -2.91 -3.98
C ALA A 90 -11.15 -2.21 -5.14
N LEU A 91 -11.37 -0.89 -5.05
CA LEU A 91 -12.00 -0.11 -6.13
C LEU A 91 -11.11 -0.03 -7.37
N ILE A 92 -9.83 0.30 -7.22
CA ILE A 92 -8.87 0.39 -8.33
C ILE A 92 -8.74 -0.97 -9.03
N ASP A 93 -8.64 -2.05 -8.26
CA ASP A 93 -8.56 -3.40 -8.81
C ASP A 93 -9.86 -3.84 -9.49
N ALA A 94 -11.04 -3.43 -9.00
CA ALA A 94 -12.29 -3.64 -9.72
C ALA A 94 -12.30 -2.88 -11.06
N LEU A 95 -11.83 -1.62 -11.08
CA LEU A 95 -11.73 -0.82 -12.29
C LEU A 95 -10.79 -1.47 -13.33
N LYS A 96 -9.73 -2.13 -12.89
CA LYS A 96 -8.81 -2.90 -13.75
C LYS A 96 -9.38 -4.24 -14.18
N ALA A 97 -9.64 -5.13 -13.23
CA ALA A 97 -9.86 -6.55 -13.47
C ALA A 97 -11.31 -6.92 -13.81
N ARG A 98 -12.27 -6.02 -13.54
CA ARG A 98 -13.70 -6.28 -13.71
C ARG A 98 -14.37 -5.35 -14.71
N PHE A 99 -14.08 -4.06 -14.62
CA PHE A 99 -14.69 -3.05 -15.49
C PHE A 99 -13.83 -2.66 -16.68
N TYR A 100 -12.56 -3.12 -16.73
CA TYR A 100 -11.63 -2.85 -17.83
C TYR A 100 -11.43 -1.36 -18.15
N VAL A 101 -11.63 -0.50 -17.14
CA VAL A 101 -11.40 0.95 -17.22
C VAL A 101 -9.90 1.23 -17.21
N LEU A 102 -9.15 0.56 -16.33
CA LEU A 102 -7.70 0.62 -16.27
C LEU A 102 -7.11 -0.45 -17.19
N LYS A 103 -6.56 -0.04 -18.32
CA LYS A 103 -6.13 -0.95 -19.40
C LYS A 103 -4.72 -1.50 -19.25
N SER A 104 -3.94 -0.96 -18.32
CA SER A 104 -2.55 -1.35 -18.14
C SER A 104 -2.19 -1.39 -16.67
N ILE A 105 -1.20 -2.23 -16.35
CA ILE A 105 -0.62 -2.28 -15.00
C ILE A 105 -0.02 -0.93 -14.58
N LYS A 106 0.49 -0.13 -15.53
CA LYS A 106 1.03 1.20 -15.22
C LYS A 106 -0.03 2.15 -14.68
N MET A 107 -1.24 2.13 -15.27
CA MET A 107 -2.35 2.98 -14.82
C MET A 107 -2.84 2.56 -13.43
N ASP A 108 -2.93 1.25 -13.20
CA ASP A 108 -3.27 0.67 -11.91
C ASP A 108 -2.29 1.07 -10.80
N GLN A 109 -1.00 0.85 -11.03
CA GLN A 109 0.05 1.23 -10.08
C GLN A 109 0.08 2.73 -9.83
N PHE A 110 -0.15 3.55 -10.88
CA PHE A 110 -0.27 5.00 -10.73
C PHE A 110 -1.43 5.38 -9.80
N CYS A 111 -2.60 4.74 -9.94
CA CYS A 111 -3.74 5.02 -9.06
C CYS A 111 -3.44 4.67 -7.60
N HIS A 112 -2.79 3.53 -7.33
CA HIS A 112 -2.40 3.15 -5.97
C HIS A 112 -1.38 4.13 -5.38
N VAL A 113 -0.34 4.50 -6.14
CA VAL A 113 0.66 5.51 -5.71
C VAL A 113 0.02 6.88 -5.49
N ALA A 114 -0.98 7.26 -6.30
CA ALA A 114 -1.69 8.53 -6.13
C ALA A 114 -2.51 8.56 -4.84
N VAL A 115 -3.14 7.45 -4.45
CA VAL A 115 -3.80 7.33 -3.14
C VAL A 115 -2.78 7.52 -2.02
N ASP A 116 -1.63 6.86 -2.11
CA ASP A 116 -0.58 6.92 -1.09
C ASP A 116 -0.04 8.32 -0.90
N ALA A 117 0.27 8.99 -2.00
CA ALA A 117 0.67 10.39 -2.00
C ALA A 117 -0.42 11.26 -1.35
N GLY A 118 -1.69 11.05 -1.69
CA GLY A 118 -2.81 11.75 -1.06
C GLY A 118 -2.89 11.53 0.45
N LEU A 119 -2.75 10.29 0.92
CA LEU A 119 -2.75 9.96 2.34
C LEU A 119 -1.60 10.65 3.09
N ILE A 120 -0.40 10.67 2.51
CA ILE A 120 0.78 11.36 3.10
C ILE A 120 0.54 12.87 3.15
N LEU A 121 0.09 13.48 2.06
CA LEU A 121 -0.11 14.93 1.97
C LEU A 121 -1.24 15.43 2.88
N LEU A 122 -2.24 14.59 3.14
CA LEU A 122 -3.34 14.88 4.06
C LEU A 122 -3.02 14.55 5.53
N GLY A 123 -1.84 14.02 5.82
CA GLY A 123 -1.40 13.71 7.19
C GLY A 123 -2.03 12.45 7.78
N PHE A 124 -2.53 11.53 6.94
CA PHE A 124 -2.97 10.21 7.38
C PHE A 124 -1.81 9.21 7.54
N VAL A 125 -0.61 9.60 7.09
CA VAL A 125 0.65 8.83 7.09
C VAL A 125 1.83 9.71 7.50
#